data_AF-A0A2N1RLS4-F1
#
_entry.id   AF-A0A2N1RLS4-F1
#
_cell.length_a   1.000
_cell.length_b   1.000
_cell.length_c   1.000
_cell.angle_alpha   90.00
_cell.angle_beta   90.00
_cell.angle_gamma   90.00
#
_symmetry.space_group_name_H-M   'P 1'
#
loop_
_entity.id
_entity.type
_entity.pdbx_description
1 polymer ?
#
loop_
_entity_poly.entity_id
_entity_poly.type
_entity_poly.pdbx_seq_one_letter_code
_entity_poly.pdbx_strand_id
1 'polypeptide(L)'
;MKNIIKKLNVLLRITVVSLLIFIMQSQTTTVQAAQNNKTESGASKVYMRGLYIPNHHSRNLKFIKALVANGKTSGINMLVLDVHSYGSTVLKVNKSVIDYLKSENIYVTGRVVCFQDGITKLPIPAAQMKTLNALVTSAADSGFDEIQLDYIRFADEKRPYKLKTRYEVIEEMLKNFRSITNERKIKLSADVFGRIVYNRDDLIGQKLELFAAYTDVIYPMLSGRNSERWS
;
A
#
# COMPACT_ATOMS: atom_id res chain seq x y z
N MET A 1 76.00 3.00 -19.80
CA MET A 1 75.09 3.99 -19.18
C MET A 1 73.63 3.90 -19.65
N LYS A 2 73.31 3.98 -20.96
CA LYS A 2 71.91 4.01 -21.46
C LYS A 2 71.03 2.80 -21.05
N ASN A 3 71.59 1.59 -20.98
CA ASN A 3 70.85 0.38 -20.57
C ASN A 3 70.53 0.30 -19.06
N ILE A 4 71.34 0.95 -18.21
CA ILE A 4 71.12 0.99 -16.75
C ILE A 4 69.97 1.96 -16.45
N ILE A 5 69.95 3.12 -17.13
CA ILE A 5 68.88 4.13 -17.01
C ILE A 5 67.54 3.55 -17.50
N LYS A 6 67.56 2.75 -18.58
CA LYS A 6 66.34 2.09 -19.09
C LYS A 6 65.79 1.04 -18.11
N LYS A 7 66.66 0.24 -17.48
CA LYS A 7 66.27 -0.70 -16.42
C LYS A 7 65.76 0.01 -15.16
N LEU A 8 66.38 1.12 -14.77
CA LEU A 8 65.95 1.92 -13.61
C LEU A 8 64.58 2.56 -13.84
N ASN A 9 64.30 3.04 -15.06
CA ASN A 9 62.98 3.58 -15.43
C ASN A 9 61.89 2.51 -15.51
N VAL A 10 62.21 1.28 -15.93
CA VAL A 10 61.27 0.15 -15.91
C VAL A 10 60.99 -0.27 -14.48
N LEU A 11 62.01 -0.37 -13.63
CA LEU A 11 61.86 -0.73 -12.22
C LEU A 11 61.03 0.34 -11.48
N LEU A 12 61.31 1.63 -11.70
CA LEU A 12 60.54 2.75 -11.13
C LEU A 12 59.08 2.72 -11.58
N ARG A 13 58.79 2.40 -12.86
CA ARG A 13 57.42 2.27 -13.36
C ARG A 13 56.69 1.07 -12.74
N ILE A 14 57.36 -0.06 -12.56
CA ILE A 14 56.78 -1.24 -11.90
C ILE A 14 56.47 -0.90 -10.44
N THR A 15 57.39 -0.28 -9.71
CA THR A 15 57.16 0.11 -8.30
C THR A 15 56.02 1.12 -8.16
N VAL A 16 55.90 2.09 -9.07
CA VAL A 16 54.80 3.08 -9.05
C VAL A 16 53.46 2.43 -9.38
N VAL A 17 53.41 1.49 -10.34
CA VAL A 17 52.17 0.75 -10.68
C VAL A 17 51.77 -0.18 -9.53
N SER A 18 52.71 -0.87 -8.90
CA SER A 18 52.45 -1.71 -7.72
C SER A 18 51.95 -0.89 -6.53
N LEU A 19 52.49 0.31 -6.31
CA LEU A 19 52.04 1.22 -5.26
C LEU A 19 50.63 1.77 -5.54
N LEU A 20 50.30 2.09 -6.80
CA LEU A 20 48.96 2.51 -7.21
C LEU A 20 47.91 1.41 -7.05
N ILE A 21 48.25 0.16 -7.38
CA ILE A 21 47.36 -1.00 -7.17
C ILE A 21 47.13 -1.23 -5.67
N PHE A 22 48.15 -1.05 -4.83
CA PHE A 22 48.04 -1.17 -3.37
C PHE A 22 47.16 -0.05 -2.77
N ILE A 23 47.30 1.19 -3.27
CA ILE A 23 46.44 2.32 -2.85
C ILE A 23 44.99 2.10 -3.29
N MET A 24 44.73 1.58 -4.49
CA MET A 24 43.35 1.25 -4.91
C MET A 24 42.74 0.11 -4.09
N GLN A 25 43.52 -0.92 -3.74
CA GLN A 25 43.05 -2.00 -2.86
C GLN A 25 42.75 -1.53 -1.43
N SER A 26 43.53 -0.57 -0.92
CA SER A 26 43.31 0.02 0.42
C SER A 26 42.05 0.90 0.52
N GLN A 27 41.54 1.42 -0.61
CA GLN A 27 40.29 2.19 -0.66
C GLN A 27 39.04 1.32 -0.90
N THR A 28 39.22 0.07 -1.34
CA THR A 28 38.11 -0.89 -1.52
C THR A 28 37.77 -1.72 -0.29
N THR A 29 38.55 -1.64 0.80
CA THR A 29 38.33 -2.38 2.05
C THR A 29 37.74 -1.55 3.20
N THR A 30 37.29 -0.31 2.96
CA THR A 30 36.56 0.49 3.97
C THR A 30 35.09 0.74 3.64
N VAL A 31 34.55 0.09 2.61
CA VAL A 31 33.09 -0.13 2.49
C VAL A 31 32.73 -1.49 3.08
N GLN A 32 33.34 -1.83 4.22
CA GLN A 32 32.73 -2.76 5.16
C GLN A 32 31.53 -2.00 5.73
N ALA A 33 30.35 -2.48 5.39
CA ALA A 33 29.06 -2.01 5.88
C ALA A 33 29.19 -1.35 7.26
N ALA A 34 29.01 -0.02 7.29
CA ALA A 34 28.52 0.65 8.47
C ALA A 34 27.11 0.09 8.74
N GLN A 35 27.06 -1.12 9.31
CA GLN A 35 25.96 -1.53 10.13
C GLN A 35 25.94 -0.55 11.28
N ASN A 36 25.21 0.54 11.08
CA ASN A 36 24.60 1.29 12.15
C ASN A 36 23.73 0.30 12.92
N ASN A 37 24.34 -0.41 13.86
CA ASN A 37 23.69 -1.03 15.00
C ASN A 37 23.14 0.11 15.87
N LYS A 38 22.13 0.82 15.34
CA LYS A 38 21.05 1.27 16.21
C LYS A 38 20.45 -0.02 16.71
N THR A 39 20.74 -0.35 17.96
CA THR A 39 19.87 -1.18 18.78
C THR A 39 18.47 -0.59 18.69
N GLU A 40 17.70 -1.02 17.68
CA GLU A 40 16.25 -0.98 17.71
C GLU A 40 15.88 -1.78 18.95
N SER A 41 15.52 -1.06 20.01
CA SER A 41 14.88 -1.65 21.19
C SER A 41 13.82 -2.62 20.69
N GLY A 42 13.94 -3.89 21.05
CA GLY A 42 13.13 -5.00 20.55
C GLY A 42 11.64 -4.85 20.87
N ALA A 43 10.97 -3.92 20.20
CA ALA A 43 9.53 -3.89 20.09
C ALA A 43 9.13 -5.15 19.33
N SER A 44 8.47 -6.09 20.02
CA SER A 44 7.95 -7.29 19.38
C SER A 44 7.09 -6.88 18.19
N LYS A 45 7.40 -7.40 17.00
CA LYS A 45 6.63 -7.13 15.78
C LYS A 45 5.17 -7.53 15.99
N VAL A 46 4.27 -6.56 16.02
CA VAL A 46 2.83 -6.80 16.14
C VAL A 46 2.27 -7.13 14.76
N TYR A 47 1.77 -8.35 14.59
CA TYR A 47 1.10 -8.77 13.36
C TYR A 47 -0.37 -8.38 13.41
N MET A 48 -0.87 -7.75 12.34
CA MET A 48 -2.29 -7.44 12.21
C MET A 48 -3.08 -8.69 11.83
N ARG A 49 -4.14 -8.95 12.59
CA ARG A 49 -5.13 -10.02 12.35
C ARG A 49 -6.49 -9.35 12.24
N GLY A 50 -6.83 -9.03 10.99
CA GLY A 50 -8.01 -8.25 10.65
C GLY A 50 -9.26 -9.10 10.34
N LEU A 51 -10.43 -8.57 10.67
CA LEU A 51 -11.71 -9.06 10.14
C LEU A 51 -12.42 -7.95 9.35
N TYR A 52 -12.97 -8.29 8.20
CA TYR A 52 -13.81 -7.40 7.42
C TYR A 52 -15.26 -7.45 7.88
N ILE A 53 -15.83 -6.28 8.18
CA ILE A 53 -17.18 -6.12 8.73
C ILE A 53 -18.02 -5.25 7.78
N PRO A 54 -19.06 -5.84 7.14
CA PRO A 54 -19.89 -5.11 6.19
C PRO A 54 -20.81 -4.10 6.88
N ASN A 55 -21.27 -3.11 6.10
CA ASN A 55 -21.91 -1.88 6.57
C ASN A 55 -22.90 -1.99 7.76
N HIS A 56 -23.91 -2.85 7.68
CA HIS A 56 -24.93 -2.91 8.74
C HIS A 56 -24.32 -3.32 10.09
N HIS A 57 -23.38 -4.28 10.06
CA HIS A 57 -22.68 -4.74 11.24
C HIS A 57 -21.61 -3.75 11.71
N SER A 58 -20.96 -3.03 10.78
CA SER A 58 -19.90 -2.07 11.12
C SER A 58 -20.38 -0.91 11.99
N ARG A 59 -21.69 -0.61 11.96
CA ARG A 59 -22.31 0.47 12.73
C ARG A 59 -23.09 -0.01 13.95
N ASN A 60 -23.14 -1.32 14.20
CA ASN A 60 -23.89 -1.91 15.29
C ASN A 60 -22.97 -2.13 16.51
N LEU A 61 -23.06 -1.23 17.50
CA LEU A 61 -22.21 -1.28 18.68
C LEU A 61 -22.35 -2.59 19.48
N LYS A 62 -23.56 -3.13 19.60
CA LYS A 62 -23.79 -4.41 20.32
C LYS A 62 -23.07 -5.55 19.62
N PHE A 63 -23.19 -5.62 18.30
CA PHE A 63 -22.49 -6.62 17.48
C PHE A 63 -20.97 -6.48 17.62
N ILE A 64 -20.44 -5.26 17.48
CA ILE A 64 -19.00 -5.01 17.56
C ILE A 64 -18.43 -5.37 18.94
N LYS A 65 -19.13 -5.02 20.03
CA LYS A 65 -18.73 -5.41 21.40
C LYS A 65 -18.64 -6.92 21.54
N ALA A 66 -19.65 -7.65 21.06
CA ALA A 66 -19.63 -9.11 21.09
C ALA A 66 -18.50 -9.71 20.24
N LEU A 67 -18.26 -9.15 19.04
CA LEU A 67 -17.19 -9.58 18.16
C LEU A 67 -15.81 -9.36 18.80
N VAL A 68 -15.56 -8.19 19.38
CA VAL A 68 -14.26 -7.87 20.01
C VAL A 68 -14.03 -8.76 21.23
N ALA A 69 -15.05 -8.95 22.08
CA ALA A 69 -14.95 -9.84 23.24
C ALA A 69 -14.54 -11.27 22.86
N ASN A 70 -15.11 -11.80 21.77
CA ASN A 70 -14.80 -13.15 21.29
C ASN A 70 -13.52 -13.22 20.45
N GLY A 71 -13.21 -12.17 19.67
CA GLY A 71 -12.09 -12.15 18.73
C GLY A 71 -10.73 -11.94 19.38
N LYS A 72 -10.68 -11.18 20.50
CA LYS A 72 -9.42 -10.90 21.20
C LYS A 72 -8.72 -12.15 21.69
N THR A 73 -9.46 -13.15 22.17
CA THR A 73 -8.88 -14.44 22.59
C THR A 73 -8.24 -15.22 21.43
N SER A 74 -8.67 -14.94 20.20
CA SER A 74 -8.10 -15.50 18.96
C SER A 74 -7.02 -14.60 18.34
N GLY A 75 -6.63 -13.52 19.02
CA GLY A 75 -5.60 -12.59 18.59
C GLY A 75 -6.05 -11.57 17.53
N ILE A 76 -7.35 -11.41 17.29
CA ILE A 76 -7.87 -10.34 16.43
C ILE A 76 -7.56 -8.99 17.09
N ASN A 77 -6.89 -8.12 16.34
CA ASN A 77 -6.46 -6.79 16.79
C ASN A 77 -6.77 -5.69 15.78
N MET A 78 -7.50 -6.02 14.71
CA MET A 78 -7.82 -5.10 13.65
C MET A 78 -9.23 -5.38 13.10
N LEU A 79 -9.97 -4.33 12.74
CA LEU A 79 -11.22 -4.44 12.00
C LEU A 79 -11.21 -3.51 10.78
N VAL A 80 -11.70 -4.02 9.66
CA VAL A 80 -11.97 -3.25 8.44
C VAL A 80 -13.48 -3.03 8.35
N LEU A 81 -13.91 -1.78 8.36
CA LEU A 81 -15.31 -1.38 8.45
C LEU A 81 -15.74 -0.66 7.17
N ASP A 82 -16.82 -1.11 6.53
CA ASP A 82 -17.43 -0.30 5.47
C ASP A 82 -17.90 1.05 5.99
N VAL A 83 -17.54 2.11 5.27
CA VAL A 83 -17.93 3.48 5.63
C VAL A 83 -19.16 3.99 4.88
N HIS A 84 -19.69 3.23 3.92
CA HIS A 84 -20.91 3.57 3.18
C HIS A 84 -21.62 2.31 2.67
N SER A 85 -22.86 2.44 2.23
CA SER A 85 -23.63 1.31 1.69
C SER A 85 -23.35 1.12 0.20
N TYR A 86 -23.62 -0.08 -0.31
CA TYR A 86 -23.55 -0.40 -1.74
C TYR A 86 -24.24 0.68 -2.60
N GLY A 87 -23.59 1.13 -3.65
CA GLY A 87 -24.12 2.13 -4.59
C GLY A 87 -24.31 3.55 -4.03
N SER A 88 -23.94 3.79 -2.77
CA SER A 88 -24.00 5.11 -2.13
C SER A 88 -22.60 5.64 -1.89
N THR A 89 -22.44 6.96 -1.90
CA THR A 89 -21.22 7.65 -1.46
C THR A 89 -21.44 8.48 -0.21
N VAL A 90 -22.56 8.25 0.49
CA VAL A 90 -22.89 8.93 1.74
C VAL A 90 -22.18 8.20 2.87
N LEU A 91 -21.38 8.95 3.62
CA LEU A 91 -20.69 8.44 4.79
C LEU A 91 -21.70 7.94 5.83
N LYS A 92 -21.49 6.72 6.30
CA LYS A 92 -22.24 6.06 7.36
C LYS A 92 -21.25 5.48 8.37
N VAL A 93 -21.01 6.22 9.43
CA VAL A 93 -20.12 5.81 10.53
C VAL A 93 -20.86 6.01 11.85
N ASN A 94 -20.70 5.07 12.79
CA ASN A 94 -21.19 5.23 14.15
C ASN A 94 -20.02 5.60 15.07
N LYS A 95 -19.99 6.83 15.57
CA LYS A 95 -18.87 7.31 16.39
C LYS A 95 -18.67 6.47 17.67
N SER A 96 -19.74 6.00 18.31
CA SER A 96 -19.64 5.14 19.49
C SER A 96 -18.96 3.81 19.18
N VAL A 97 -19.06 3.30 17.95
CA VAL A 97 -18.29 2.12 17.51
C VAL A 97 -16.81 2.43 17.41
N ILE A 98 -16.45 3.54 16.74
CA ILE A 98 -15.05 3.95 16.59
C ILE A 98 -14.41 4.18 17.96
N ASP A 99 -15.06 4.96 18.82
CA ASP A 99 -14.57 5.27 20.17
C ASP A 99 -14.37 3.99 21.00
N TYR A 100 -15.32 3.05 20.92
CA TYR A 100 -15.19 1.75 21.58
C TYR A 100 -14.00 0.95 21.06
N LEU A 101 -13.84 0.83 19.75
CA LEU A 101 -12.73 0.08 19.16
C LEU A 101 -11.36 0.67 19.54
N LYS A 102 -11.25 2.00 19.57
CA LYS A 102 -10.06 2.69 20.06
C LYS A 102 -9.79 2.40 21.53
N SER A 103 -10.82 2.46 22.38
CA SER A 103 -10.68 2.14 23.82
C SER A 103 -10.22 0.69 24.05
N GLU A 104 -10.53 -0.21 23.11
CA GLU A 104 -10.14 -1.61 23.14
C GLU A 104 -8.78 -1.88 22.47
N ASN A 105 -8.05 -0.84 22.03
CA ASN A 105 -6.81 -0.93 21.27
C ASN A 105 -6.93 -1.78 19.98
N ILE A 106 -8.07 -1.70 19.30
CA ILE A 106 -8.27 -2.32 17.99
C ILE A 106 -7.89 -1.31 16.90
N TYR A 107 -7.05 -1.73 15.96
CA TYR A 107 -6.73 -0.96 14.76
C TYR A 107 -7.95 -0.92 13.84
N VAL A 108 -8.39 0.27 13.43
CA VAL A 108 -9.66 0.44 12.68
C VAL A 108 -9.39 1.02 11.30
N THR A 109 -9.71 0.24 10.28
CA THR A 109 -9.60 0.65 8.87
C THR A 109 -10.99 0.96 8.31
N GLY A 110 -11.15 2.10 7.67
CA GLY A 110 -12.37 2.47 6.95
C GLY A 110 -12.26 2.07 5.48
N ARG A 111 -13.09 1.12 5.03
CA ARG A 111 -13.13 0.70 3.62
C ARG A 111 -14.09 1.56 2.80
N VAL A 112 -13.58 2.09 1.70
CA VAL A 112 -14.29 2.89 0.70
C VAL A 112 -14.32 2.11 -0.61
N VAL A 113 -15.51 1.70 -1.05
CA VAL A 113 -15.71 1.12 -2.38
C VAL A 113 -15.81 2.24 -3.39
N CYS A 114 -14.76 2.44 -4.19
CA CYS A 114 -14.65 3.57 -5.11
C CYS A 114 -15.53 3.37 -6.37
N PHE A 115 -15.55 2.16 -6.93
CA PHE A 115 -16.30 1.83 -8.15
C PHE A 115 -16.90 0.44 -8.04
N GLN A 116 -18.18 0.34 -7.71
CA GLN A 116 -18.83 -0.94 -7.40
C GLN A 116 -18.60 -2.05 -8.44
N ASP A 117 -18.62 -1.69 -9.73
CA ASP A 117 -18.43 -2.59 -10.87
C ASP A 117 -17.11 -2.32 -11.62
N GLY A 118 -16.20 -1.55 -11.00
CA GLY A 118 -15.02 -0.99 -11.64
C GLY A 118 -15.32 0.16 -12.61
N ILE A 119 -14.27 0.72 -13.19
CA ILE A 119 -14.33 1.80 -14.16
C ILE A 119 -14.75 1.22 -15.51
N THR A 120 -15.94 1.61 -16.00
CA THR A 120 -16.51 1.13 -17.26
C THR A 120 -16.36 2.15 -18.40
N LYS A 121 -16.22 3.44 -18.09
CA LYS A 121 -16.15 4.52 -19.07
C LYS A 121 -15.19 5.62 -18.63
N LEU A 122 -14.45 6.15 -19.59
CA LEU A 122 -13.61 7.34 -19.47
C LEU A 122 -14.17 8.50 -20.32
N PRO A 123 -13.92 9.77 -19.91
CA PRO A 123 -13.32 10.16 -18.64
C PRO A 123 -14.24 9.84 -17.45
N ILE A 124 -13.68 9.65 -16.26
CA ILE A 124 -14.48 9.54 -15.04
C ILE A 124 -15.17 10.89 -14.81
N PRO A 125 -16.50 10.94 -14.61
CA PRO A 125 -17.19 12.20 -14.37
C PRO A 125 -16.59 12.98 -13.20
N ALA A 126 -16.27 14.26 -13.40
CA ALA A 126 -15.67 15.10 -12.36
C ALA A 126 -16.52 15.17 -11.08
N ALA A 127 -17.85 15.15 -11.21
CA ALA A 127 -18.77 15.09 -10.08
C ALA A 127 -18.65 13.80 -9.25
N GLN A 128 -18.38 12.67 -9.91
CA GLN A 128 -18.14 11.39 -9.24
C GLN A 128 -16.83 11.43 -8.45
N MET A 129 -15.74 11.92 -9.07
CA MET A 129 -14.46 12.08 -8.38
C MET A 129 -14.55 13.07 -7.20
N LYS A 130 -15.25 14.19 -7.37
CA LYS A 130 -15.49 15.15 -6.27
C LYS A 130 -16.20 14.47 -5.09
N THR A 131 -17.20 13.65 -5.38
CA THR A 131 -17.97 12.93 -4.36
C THR A 131 -17.10 11.88 -3.64
N LEU A 132 -16.28 11.13 -4.37
CA LEU A 132 -15.33 10.18 -3.78
C LEU A 132 -14.28 10.88 -2.91
N ASN A 133 -13.73 12.01 -3.36
CA ASN A 133 -12.78 12.81 -2.59
C ASN A 133 -13.39 13.29 -1.28
N ALA A 134 -14.64 13.77 -1.31
CA ALA A 134 -15.38 14.19 -0.13
C ALA A 134 -15.64 13.02 0.83
N LEU A 135 -15.98 11.84 0.31
CA LEU A 135 -16.17 10.64 1.10
C LEU A 135 -14.88 10.19 1.80
N VAL A 136 -13.77 10.07 1.06
CA VAL A 136 -12.45 9.71 1.62
C VAL A 136 -12.00 10.71 2.67
N THR A 137 -12.17 12.02 2.39
CA THR A 137 -11.92 13.10 3.35
C THR A 137 -12.72 12.90 4.64
N SER A 138 -14.04 12.75 4.51
CA SER A 138 -14.93 12.64 5.68
C SER A 138 -14.68 11.36 6.46
N ALA A 139 -14.35 10.26 5.78
CA ALA A 139 -13.94 9.02 6.42
C ALA A 139 -12.63 9.21 7.19
N ALA A 140 -11.59 9.81 6.59
CA ALA A 140 -10.33 10.08 7.27
C ALA A 140 -10.51 10.96 8.52
N ASP A 141 -11.46 11.91 8.49
CA ASP A 141 -11.80 12.77 9.64
C ASP A 141 -12.68 12.06 10.70
N SER A 142 -13.12 10.82 10.46
CA SER A 142 -14.02 10.06 11.35
C SER A 142 -13.32 9.21 12.42
N GLY A 143 -11.99 9.29 12.52
CA GLY A 143 -11.20 8.61 13.55
C GLY A 143 -10.70 7.21 13.20
N PHE A 144 -10.73 6.81 11.93
CA PHE A 144 -10.05 5.60 11.47
C PHE A 144 -8.52 5.76 11.55
N ASP A 145 -7.78 4.66 11.72
CA ASP A 145 -6.31 4.65 11.61
C ASP A 145 -5.83 4.63 10.16
N GLU A 146 -6.67 4.07 9.29
CA GLU A 146 -6.36 3.79 7.89
C GLU A 146 -7.63 3.93 7.04
N ILE A 147 -7.48 4.45 5.81
CA ILE A 147 -8.50 4.37 4.78
C ILE A 147 -8.06 3.36 3.72
N GLN A 148 -8.90 2.37 3.49
CA GLN A 148 -8.70 1.36 2.47
C GLN A 148 -9.57 1.66 1.26
N LEU A 149 -8.94 1.76 0.10
CA LEU A 149 -9.62 1.88 -1.18
C LEU A 149 -9.93 0.49 -1.73
N ASP A 150 -11.18 0.25 -2.10
CA ASP A 150 -11.56 -0.97 -2.83
C ASP A 150 -12.14 -0.63 -4.21
N TYR A 151 -12.01 -1.58 -5.13
CA TYR A 151 -12.42 -1.50 -6.52
C TYR A 151 -11.80 -0.31 -7.30
N ILE A 152 -10.56 0.06 -6.98
CA ILE A 152 -9.73 0.86 -7.89
C ILE A 152 -9.24 -0.07 -9.02
N ARG A 153 -10.09 -0.25 -10.03
CA ARG A 153 -9.83 -1.09 -11.21
C ARG A 153 -10.76 -0.77 -12.36
N PHE A 154 -10.43 -1.23 -13.56
CA PHE A 154 -11.36 -1.29 -14.68
C PHE A 154 -12.25 -2.52 -14.60
N ALA A 155 -13.46 -2.41 -15.16
CA ALA A 155 -14.37 -3.54 -15.30
C ALA A 155 -13.77 -4.64 -16.17
N ASP A 156 -14.11 -5.89 -15.86
CA ASP A 156 -13.51 -7.06 -16.53
C ASP A 156 -14.10 -7.31 -17.92
N GLU A 157 -15.41 -7.13 -18.09
CA GLU A 157 -16.16 -7.53 -19.30
C GLU A 157 -15.93 -6.63 -20.51
N LYS A 158 -15.64 -5.35 -20.28
CA LYS A 158 -15.52 -4.34 -21.35
C LYS A 158 -14.16 -3.68 -21.24
N ARG A 159 -13.26 -4.10 -22.13
CA ARG A 159 -11.84 -3.72 -22.10
C ARG A 159 -11.45 -2.77 -23.27
N PRO A 160 -12.14 -1.64 -23.51
CA PRO A 160 -11.87 -0.79 -24.68
C PRO A 160 -10.59 0.06 -24.54
N TYR A 161 -10.01 0.17 -23.35
CA TYR A 161 -8.87 1.03 -23.08
C TYR A 161 -7.54 0.28 -23.09
N LYS A 162 -6.48 0.89 -23.63
CA LYS A 162 -5.12 0.34 -23.58
C LYS A 162 -4.63 0.27 -22.13
N LEU A 163 -3.79 -0.72 -21.82
CA LEU A 163 -3.26 -0.94 -20.48
C LEU A 163 -2.54 0.30 -19.90
N LYS A 164 -1.75 0.99 -20.74
CA LYS A 164 -1.09 2.27 -20.37
C LYS A 164 -2.09 3.30 -19.84
N THR A 165 -3.20 3.51 -20.55
CA THR A 165 -4.25 4.45 -20.15
C THR A 165 -4.91 4.03 -18.82
N ARG A 166 -5.07 2.73 -18.60
CA ARG A 166 -5.62 2.23 -17.33
C ARG A 166 -4.70 2.54 -16.15
N TYR A 167 -3.40 2.32 -16.33
CA TYR A 167 -2.39 2.64 -15.33
C TYR A 167 -2.34 4.14 -15.04
N GLU A 168 -2.35 5.00 -16.07
CA GLU A 168 -2.35 6.45 -15.90
C GLU A 168 -3.56 6.93 -15.09
N VAL A 169 -4.76 6.43 -15.39
CA VAL A 169 -5.99 6.79 -14.65
C VAL A 169 -5.94 6.32 -13.19
N ILE A 170 -5.55 5.06 -12.97
CA ILE A 170 -5.45 4.52 -11.60
C ILE A 170 -4.37 5.25 -10.80
N GLU A 171 -3.24 5.56 -11.43
CA GLU A 171 -2.15 6.33 -10.82
C GLU A 171 -2.63 7.71 -10.35
N GLU A 172 -3.34 8.45 -11.21
CA GLU A 172 -3.86 9.77 -10.89
C GLU A 172 -4.81 9.72 -9.69
N MET A 173 -5.69 8.71 -9.66
CA MET A 173 -6.62 8.52 -8.54
C MET A 173 -5.89 8.19 -7.24
N LEU A 174 -4.90 7.30 -7.28
CA LEU A 174 -4.08 6.94 -6.12
C LEU A 174 -3.30 8.13 -5.60
N LYS A 175 -2.69 8.95 -6.47
CA LYS A 175 -2.04 10.22 -6.10
C LYS A 175 -2.99 11.16 -5.38
N ASN A 176 -4.18 11.34 -5.93
CA ASN A 176 -5.21 12.21 -5.37
C ASN A 176 -5.66 11.72 -3.97
N PHE A 177 -5.98 10.44 -3.79
CA PHE A 177 -6.36 9.91 -2.48
C PHE A 177 -5.20 9.93 -1.48
N ARG A 178 -3.97 9.68 -1.94
CA ARG A 178 -2.76 9.79 -1.09
C ARG A 178 -2.53 11.21 -0.59
N SER A 179 -2.81 12.23 -1.41
CA SER A 179 -2.75 13.63 -0.97
C SER A 179 -3.72 13.87 0.18
N ILE A 180 -4.98 13.45 0.01
CA ILE A 180 -6.04 13.62 1.02
C ILE A 180 -5.66 12.97 2.36
N THR A 181 -5.14 11.74 2.33
CA THR A 181 -4.77 11.03 3.56
C THR A 181 -3.48 11.54 4.19
N ASN A 182 -2.49 11.97 3.39
CA ASN A 182 -1.26 12.59 3.89
C ASN A 182 -1.53 13.88 4.68
N GLU A 183 -2.40 14.75 4.16
CA GLU A 183 -2.82 15.99 4.85
C GLU A 183 -3.41 15.70 6.23
N ARG A 184 -4.10 14.56 6.37
CA ARG A 184 -4.74 14.11 7.62
C ARG A 184 -3.87 13.18 8.45
N LYS A 185 -2.66 12.85 7.97
CA LYS A 185 -1.74 11.90 8.60
C LYS A 185 -2.36 10.51 8.83
N ILE A 186 -3.25 10.09 7.93
CA ILE A 186 -3.91 8.79 7.94
C ILE A 186 -3.23 7.85 6.94
N LYS A 187 -3.15 6.57 7.29
CA LYS A 187 -2.61 5.54 6.38
C LYS A 187 -3.56 5.31 5.21
N LEU A 188 -3.00 5.16 4.01
CA LEU A 188 -3.76 4.77 2.84
C LEU A 188 -3.46 3.30 2.51
N SER A 189 -4.49 2.53 2.22
CA SER A 189 -4.33 1.18 1.71
C SER A 189 -5.25 0.90 0.53
N ALA A 190 -5.05 -0.25 -0.10
CA ALA A 190 -5.91 -0.70 -1.17
C ALA A 190 -6.12 -2.21 -1.17
N ASP A 191 -7.36 -2.61 -1.45
CA ASP A 191 -7.72 -3.96 -1.86
C ASP A 191 -7.34 -4.16 -3.34
N VAL A 192 -6.57 -5.22 -3.59
CA VAL A 192 -6.13 -5.60 -4.94
C VAL A 192 -6.40 -7.07 -5.18
N PHE A 193 -6.59 -7.48 -6.43
CA PHE A 193 -6.75 -8.90 -6.73
C PHE A 193 -5.45 -9.67 -6.49
N GLY A 194 -5.50 -10.82 -5.81
CA GLY A 194 -4.30 -11.61 -5.49
C GLY A 194 -3.48 -12.04 -6.71
N ARG A 195 -4.11 -12.12 -7.89
CA ARG A 195 -3.43 -12.46 -9.15
C ARG A 195 -2.38 -11.41 -9.59
N ILE A 196 -2.48 -10.16 -9.14
CA ILE A 196 -1.57 -9.08 -9.57
C ILE A 196 -0.14 -9.26 -9.04
N VAL A 197 0.04 -10.13 -8.04
CA VAL A 197 1.38 -10.48 -7.51
C VAL A 197 2.17 -11.29 -8.54
N TYR A 198 1.48 -12.03 -9.42
CA TYR A 198 2.09 -12.87 -10.44
C TYR A 198 1.89 -12.34 -11.86
N ASN A 199 0.84 -11.55 -12.08
CA ASN A 199 0.52 -10.95 -13.37
C ASN A 199 1.02 -9.50 -13.46
N ARG A 200 1.97 -9.25 -14.37
CA ARG A 200 2.54 -7.91 -14.57
C ARG A 200 1.64 -6.98 -15.37
N ASP A 201 0.79 -7.54 -16.23
CA ASP A 201 -0.02 -6.81 -17.20
C ASP A 201 -1.51 -7.10 -16.99
N ASP A 202 -1.98 -6.96 -15.74
CA ASP A 202 -3.37 -7.28 -15.43
C ASP A 202 -4.34 -6.36 -16.17
N LEU A 203 -5.27 -6.99 -16.89
CA LEU A 203 -6.15 -6.28 -17.80
C LEU A 203 -7.11 -5.35 -17.04
N ILE A 204 -7.37 -5.54 -15.74
CA ILE A 204 -8.16 -4.56 -14.95
C ILE A 204 -7.36 -3.31 -14.56
N GLY A 205 -6.10 -3.19 -14.98
CA GLY A 205 -5.25 -2.03 -14.69
C GLY A 205 -4.61 -2.04 -13.29
N GLN A 206 -4.78 -3.11 -12.52
CA GLN A 206 -4.07 -3.24 -11.26
C GLN A 206 -2.65 -3.77 -11.48
N LYS A 207 -1.67 -3.10 -10.86
CA LYS A 207 -0.25 -3.44 -10.94
C LYS A 207 0.38 -3.22 -9.58
N LEU A 208 1.08 -4.21 -9.05
CA LEU A 208 1.56 -4.19 -7.66
C LEU A 208 2.46 -2.99 -7.38
N GLU A 209 3.43 -2.73 -8.27
CA GLU A 209 4.38 -1.63 -8.13
C GLU A 209 3.69 -0.26 -8.18
N LEU A 210 2.62 -0.16 -8.99
CA LEU A 210 1.82 1.06 -9.08
C LEU A 210 1.12 1.34 -7.74
N PHE A 211 0.45 0.35 -7.16
CA PHE A 211 -0.22 0.51 -5.86
C PHE A 211 0.78 0.76 -4.74
N ALA A 212 1.88 -0.01 -4.70
CA ALA A 212 2.92 0.12 -3.67
C ALA A 212 3.61 1.49 -3.64
N ALA A 213 3.63 2.21 -4.78
CA ALA A 213 4.17 3.57 -4.83
C ALA A 213 3.30 4.60 -4.10
N TYR A 214 2.00 4.34 -3.94
CA TYR A 214 1.04 5.32 -3.43
C TYR A 214 0.30 4.89 -2.16
N THR A 215 0.30 3.61 -1.81
CA THR A 215 -0.32 3.11 -0.57
C THR A 215 0.73 2.73 0.48
N ASP A 216 0.35 2.84 1.76
CA ASP A 216 1.15 2.36 2.88
C ASP A 216 0.97 0.85 3.12
N VAL A 217 -0.20 0.31 2.77
CA VAL A 217 -0.55 -1.12 2.92
C VAL A 217 -1.28 -1.60 1.67
N ILE A 218 -1.11 -2.88 1.32
CA ILE A 218 -1.81 -3.54 0.22
C ILE A 218 -2.48 -4.80 0.78
N TYR A 219 -3.71 -5.05 0.35
CA TYR A 219 -4.52 -6.19 0.75
C TYR A 219 -4.81 -7.06 -0.48
N PRO A 220 -3.94 -8.03 -0.81
CA PRO A 220 -4.19 -8.96 -1.90
C PRO A 220 -5.34 -9.90 -1.55
N MET A 221 -6.47 -9.74 -2.24
CA MET A 221 -7.64 -10.60 -2.10
C MET A 221 -7.42 -11.90 -2.88
N LEU A 222 -7.22 -13.00 -2.15
CA LEU A 222 -7.17 -14.34 -2.74
C LEU A 222 -8.59 -14.85 -2.98
N SER A 223 -9.09 -14.61 -4.19
CA SER A 223 -10.29 -15.27 -4.69
C SER A 223 -9.92 -16.67 -5.20
N GLY A 224 -10.61 -17.71 -4.73
CA GLY A 224 -10.38 -19.09 -5.21
C GLY A 224 -10.63 -19.25 -6.72
N ARG A 225 -10.28 -20.43 -7.25
CA ARG A 225 -10.21 -20.82 -8.68
C ARG A 225 -11.45 -20.52 -9.57
N ASN A 226 -12.56 -20.02 -9.02
CA ASN A 226 -13.79 -19.64 -9.73
C ASN A 226 -14.03 -18.11 -9.78
N SER A 227 -12.98 -17.29 -9.73
CA SER A 227 -13.10 -15.82 -9.72
C SER A 227 -13.68 -15.19 -11.00
N GLU A 228 -13.95 -15.98 -12.04
CA GLU A 228 -14.74 -15.54 -13.21
C GLU A 228 -16.22 -15.24 -12.87
N ARG A 229 -16.67 -15.55 -11.65
CA ARG A 229 -18.06 -15.31 -11.21
C ARG A 229 -18.26 -14.02 -10.41
N TRP A 230 -17.18 -13.28 -10.12
CA TRP A 230 -17.20 -12.04 -9.35
C TRP A 230 -16.68 -10.84 -10.15
N SER A 231 -16.61 -10.99 -11.47
CA SER A 231 -16.23 -9.96 -12.45
C SER A 231 -17.42 -9.17 -12.92
#